data_AF-A0A2E5HKV1-F1
#
_entry.id   AF-A0A2E5HKV1-F1
#
_cell.length_a   1.000
_cell.length_b   1.000
_cell.length_c   1.000
_cell.angle_alpha   90.00
_cell.angle_beta   90.00
_cell.angle_gamma   90.00
#
_symmetry.space_group_name_H-M   'P 1'
#
loop_
_entity.id
_entity.type
_entity.pdbx_description
1 polymer ?
#
loop_
_entity_poly.entity_id
_entity_poly.type
_entity_poly.pdbx_seq_one_letter_code
_entity_poly.pdbx_strand_id
1 'polypeptide(L)'
;MALVVLIGAAVGSYRGAQQVERTNNAQGVQAPLEYLPSVQSARLLSLGHEPALADLFWIRAVLYFHNEVMRYHQFTWLQQYTDLVSALDPDFIDIYRWGGTVMVFSRQDEISYEDVARANAILEEGAKRFTEDYQLPMSAAANCTYYVKNPSQEESDALEACRRRFLAMAAQRPGAPQYVVMLHVQSTASKASESPEVRQQLCEFLRNTYMGNNDPDVQAQIERRMKSGFCGEGLSADQLQRMREQFSSIHKKTFPFISPDLAVHVVDFGRFARPMDE
;
A
#
# COMPACT_ATOMS: atom_id res chain seq x y z
N MET A 1 13.00 39.40 0.19
CA MET A 1 11.64 39.97 0.02
C MET A 1 10.53 38.90 0.09
N ALA A 2 10.70 37.70 -0.49
CA ALA A 2 9.71 36.61 -0.39
C ALA A 2 9.34 36.19 1.06
N LEU A 3 10.33 36.15 1.97
CA LEU A 3 10.11 35.80 3.38
C LEU A 3 9.18 36.80 4.11
N VAL A 4 9.24 38.08 3.74
CA VAL A 4 8.41 39.14 4.36
C VAL A 4 6.97 39.07 3.87
N VAL A 5 6.76 38.65 2.62
CA VAL A 5 5.42 38.44 2.06
C VAL A 5 4.76 37.19 2.65
N LEU A 6 5.52 36.11 2.85
CA LEU A 6 5.05 34.90 3.54
C LEU A 6 4.70 35.19 5.01
N ILE A 7 5.54 35.97 5.72
CA ILE A 7 5.23 36.42 7.09
C ILE A 7 4.03 37.36 7.08
N GLY A 8 3.90 38.26 6.10
CA GLY A 8 2.76 39.18 5.98
C GLY A 8 1.43 38.46 5.74
N ALA A 9 1.42 37.46 4.86
CA ALA A 9 0.26 36.61 4.60
C ALA A 9 -0.06 35.72 5.80
N ALA A 10 0.95 35.15 6.47
CA ALA A 10 0.77 34.38 7.70
C ALA A 10 0.22 35.25 8.84
N VAL A 11 0.70 36.49 8.99
CA VAL A 11 0.23 37.45 10.02
C VAL A 11 -1.18 37.96 9.69
N GLY A 12 -1.50 38.18 8.42
CA GLY A 12 -2.85 38.56 7.97
C GLY A 12 -3.87 37.44 8.25
N SER A 13 -3.53 36.21 7.89
CA SER A 13 -4.33 35.01 8.17
C SER A 13 -4.43 34.74 9.67
N TYR A 14 -3.35 34.95 10.44
CA TYR A 14 -3.34 34.79 11.89
C TYR A 14 -4.21 35.84 12.59
N ARG A 15 -4.16 37.10 12.17
CA ARG A 15 -5.01 38.17 12.73
C ARG A 15 -6.49 38.00 12.35
N GLY A 16 -6.77 37.54 11.13
CA GLY A 16 -8.12 37.17 10.70
C GLY A 16 -8.68 36.00 11.51
N ALA A 17 -7.88 34.95 11.70
CA ALA A 17 -8.23 33.81 12.55
C ALA A 17 -8.44 34.21 14.02
N GLN A 18 -7.57 35.05 14.58
CA GLN A 18 -7.72 35.54 15.96
C GLN A 18 -8.95 36.43 16.15
N GLN A 19 -9.31 37.25 15.16
CA GLN A 19 -10.52 38.07 15.23
C GLN A 19 -11.78 37.19 15.25
N VAL A 20 -11.81 36.15 14.42
CA VAL A 20 -12.90 35.17 14.33
C VAL A 20 -12.96 34.28 15.59
N GLU A 21 -11.81 33.85 16.13
CA GLU A 21 -11.72 33.12 17.39
C GLU A 21 -12.21 33.95 18.59
N ARG A 22 -11.88 35.24 18.64
CA ARG A 22 -12.34 36.14 19.71
C ARG A 22 -13.86 36.35 19.67
N THR A 23 -14.45 36.46 18.48
CA THR A 23 -15.91 36.55 18.33
C THR A 23 -16.62 35.23 18.64
N ASN A 24 -16.02 34.09 18.28
CA ASN A 24 -16.60 32.76 18.53
C ASN A 24 -16.48 32.34 20.00
N ASN A 25 -15.36 32.64 20.67
CA ASN A 25 -15.20 32.44 22.12
C ASN A 25 -16.14 33.32 22.95
N ALA A 26 -16.44 34.54 22.51
CA ALA A 26 -17.36 35.44 23.20
C ALA A 26 -18.84 34.98 23.11
N GLN A 27 -19.19 34.13 22.15
CA GLN A 27 -20.55 33.63 21.94
C GLN A 27 -20.75 32.16 22.38
N GLY A 28 -19.72 31.50 22.92
CA GLY A 28 -19.81 30.09 23.33
C GLY A 28 -20.04 29.10 22.17
N VAL A 29 -20.03 29.60 20.93
CA VAL A 29 -20.17 28.79 19.72
C VAL A 29 -18.76 28.44 19.25
N GLN A 30 -18.27 27.26 19.63
CA GLN A 30 -17.14 26.65 18.95
C GLN A 30 -17.60 26.17 17.57
N ALA A 31 -17.85 27.11 16.64
CA ALA A 31 -18.04 26.76 15.24
C ALA A 31 -16.67 26.30 14.69
N PRO A 32 -16.52 25.04 14.25
CA PRO A 32 -15.26 24.59 13.68
C PRO A 32 -15.13 25.22 12.30
N LEU A 33 -14.37 26.32 12.22
CA LEU A 33 -14.02 26.92 10.94
C LEU A 33 -12.92 26.07 10.29
N GLU A 34 -13.27 24.89 9.79
CA GLU A 34 -12.35 24.01 9.06
C GLU A 34 -12.72 24.00 7.57
N TYR A 35 -12.59 25.17 6.95
CA TYR A 35 -12.65 25.29 5.50
C TYR A 35 -11.30 24.88 4.90
N LEU A 36 -11.24 23.70 4.28
CA LEU A 36 -10.12 23.34 3.42
C LEU A 36 -10.29 24.02 2.06
N PRO A 37 -9.25 24.69 1.52
CA PRO A 37 -9.33 25.22 0.17
C PRO A 37 -9.46 24.08 -0.84
N SER A 38 -10.05 24.36 -1.99
CA SER A 38 -9.95 23.44 -3.13
C SER A 38 -8.48 23.26 -3.53
N VAL A 39 -8.15 22.11 -4.13
CA VAL A 39 -6.79 21.82 -4.64
C VAL A 39 -6.29 22.95 -5.55
N GLN A 40 -7.16 23.48 -6.43
CA GLN A 40 -6.82 24.58 -7.33
C GLN A 40 -6.43 25.86 -6.58
N SER A 41 -7.22 26.23 -5.57
CA SER A 41 -6.92 27.39 -4.72
C SER A 41 -5.65 27.18 -3.91
N ALA A 42 -5.43 25.97 -3.38
CA ALA A 42 -4.22 25.64 -2.65
C ALA A 42 -2.97 25.73 -3.53
N ARG A 43 -3.01 25.21 -4.75
CA ARG A 43 -1.90 25.36 -5.72
C ARG A 43 -1.58 26.82 -6.00
N LEU A 44 -2.61 27.66 -6.22
CA LEU A 44 -2.42 29.09 -6.41
C LEU A 44 -1.80 29.77 -5.18
N LEU A 45 -2.29 29.44 -3.97
CA LEU A 45 -1.80 29.98 -2.70
C LEU A 45 -0.39 29.49 -2.35
N SER A 46 0.05 28.35 -2.89
CA SER A 46 1.40 27.83 -2.67
C SER A 46 2.48 28.72 -3.28
N LEU A 47 2.13 29.59 -4.24
CA LEU A 47 3.04 30.44 -5.00
C LEU A 47 4.21 29.65 -5.62
N GLY A 48 3.96 28.41 -6.05
CA GLY A 48 4.94 27.50 -6.65
C GLY A 48 5.67 26.59 -5.64
N HIS A 49 5.33 26.67 -4.35
CA HIS A 49 5.87 25.82 -3.30
C HIS A 49 4.83 24.80 -2.81
N GLU A 50 4.28 24.00 -3.73
CA GLU A 50 3.22 23.02 -3.42
C GLU A 50 3.63 22.01 -2.32
N PRO A 51 4.86 21.43 -2.32
CA PRO A 51 5.28 20.53 -1.24
C PRO A 51 5.30 21.19 0.14
N ALA A 52 5.81 22.41 0.24
CA ALA A 52 5.84 23.13 1.52
C ALA A 52 4.42 23.43 2.04
N LEU A 53 3.47 23.69 1.14
CA LEU A 53 2.07 23.86 1.52
C LEU A 53 1.41 22.52 1.88
N ALA A 54 1.78 21.43 1.20
CA ALA A 54 1.35 20.08 1.53
C ALA A 54 1.77 19.69 2.95
N ASP A 55 3.02 19.99 3.34
CA ASP A 55 3.53 19.77 4.70
C ASP A 55 2.69 20.50 5.77
N LEU A 56 2.29 21.74 5.49
CA LEU A 56 1.43 22.51 6.40
C LEU A 56 0.03 21.89 6.54
N PHE A 57 -0.56 21.46 5.42
CA PHE A 57 -1.86 20.76 5.45
C PHE A 57 -1.75 19.39 6.10
N TRP A 58 -0.64 18.69 5.95
CA TRP A 58 -0.36 17.43 6.62
C TRP A 58 -0.32 17.59 8.15
N ILE A 59 0.44 18.57 8.65
CA ILE A 59 0.47 18.87 10.10
C ILE A 59 -0.95 19.17 10.60
N ARG A 60 -1.72 19.94 9.83
CA ARG A 60 -3.13 20.24 10.16
C ARG A 60 -4.00 18.99 10.15
N ALA A 61 -3.81 18.07 9.20
CA ALA A 61 -4.55 16.80 9.12
C ALA A 61 -4.31 15.91 10.35
N VAL A 62 -3.05 15.81 10.79
CA VAL A 62 -2.68 15.04 11.98
C VAL A 62 -3.28 15.66 13.25
N LEU A 63 -3.23 16.99 13.38
CA LEU A 63 -3.84 17.71 14.51
C LEU A 63 -5.36 17.57 14.51
N TYR A 64 -6.01 17.68 13.35
CA TYR A 64 -7.44 17.44 13.19
C TYR A 64 -7.81 16.02 13.65
N PHE A 65 -7.11 15.01 13.13
CA PHE A 65 -7.34 13.62 13.52
C PHE A 65 -7.20 13.42 15.03
N HIS A 66 -6.14 13.95 15.63
CA HIS A 66 -5.94 13.88 17.08
C HIS A 66 -7.10 14.51 17.87
N ASN A 67 -7.55 15.70 17.45
CA ASN A 67 -8.66 16.39 18.11
C ASN A 67 -9.96 15.59 18.00
N GLU A 68 -10.26 15.01 16.84
CA GLU A 68 -11.48 14.22 16.63
C GLU A 68 -11.46 12.89 17.36
N VAL A 69 -10.30 12.21 17.40
CA VAL A 69 -10.10 11.02 18.25
C VAL A 69 -10.46 11.32 19.71
N MET A 70 -10.15 12.52 20.21
CA MET A 70 -10.39 12.89 21.61
C MET A 70 -11.82 13.37 21.90
N ARG A 71 -12.59 13.77 20.88
CA ARG A 71 -13.91 14.40 21.09
C ARG A 71 -15.07 13.49 20.70
N TYR A 72 -15.14 13.10 19.43
CA TYR A 72 -16.38 12.57 18.84
C TYR A 72 -16.16 11.35 17.93
N HIS A 73 -14.91 10.95 17.63
CA HIS A 73 -14.61 9.86 16.69
C HIS A 73 -15.32 10.00 15.33
N GLN A 74 -15.56 11.24 14.88
CA GLN A 74 -16.15 11.53 13.58
C GLN A 74 -15.15 12.27 12.72
N PHE A 75 -14.82 11.66 11.58
CA PHE A 75 -13.69 12.08 10.77
C PHE A 75 -14.13 12.65 9.43
N THR A 76 -15.02 13.64 9.48
CA THR A 76 -15.65 14.28 8.32
C THR A 76 -14.67 14.80 7.27
N TRP A 77 -13.49 15.28 7.68
CA TRP A 77 -12.53 15.96 6.80
C TRP A 77 -11.32 15.12 6.40
N LEU A 78 -11.20 13.90 6.90
CA LEU A 78 -10.00 13.08 6.69
C LEU A 78 -9.73 12.79 5.22
N GLN A 79 -10.77 12.50 4.44
CA GLN A 79 -10.65 12.27 2.99
C GLN A 79 -10.14 13.53 2.30
N GLN A 80 -10.71 14.69 2.61
CA GLN A 80 -10.37 15.97 2.00
C GLN A 80 -8.93 16.38 2.33
N TYR A 81 -8.45 16.10 3.55
CA TYR A 81 -7.04 16.30 3.89
C TYR A 81 -6.12 15.39 3.07
N THR A 82 -6.48 14.10 2.97
CA THR A 82 -5.70 13.12 2.19
C THR A 82 -5.64 13.52 0.72
N ASP A 83 -6.78 13.88 0.12
CA ASP A 83 -6.87 14.31 -1.27
C ASP A 83 -6.11 15.62 -1.52
N LEU A 84 -6.20 16.58 -0.60
CA LEU A 84 -5.52 17.87 -0.74
C LEU A 84 -4.00 17.71 -0.67
N VAL A 85 -3.50 16.99 0.34
CA VAL A 85 -2.06 16.78 0.54
C VAL A 85 -1.48 15.96 -0.62
N SER A 86 -2.11 14.84 -0.98
CA SER A 86 -1.65 14.00 -2.10
C SER A 86 -1.72 14.71 -3.46
N ALA A 87 -2.63 15.66 -3.65
CA ALA A 87 -2.70 16.45 -4.88
C ALA A 87 -1.66 17.58 -4.95
N LEU A 88 -1.20 18.10 -3.81
CA LEU A 88 -0.15 19.11 -3.72
C LEU A 88 1.26 18.50 -3.74
N ASP A 89 1.44 17.38 -3.04
CA ASP A 89 2.68 16.61 -3.03
C ASP A 89 2.38 15.11 -3.20
N PRO A 90 2.28 14.64 -4.45
CA PRO A 90 2.10 13.22 -4.73
C PRO A 90 3.26 12.33 -4.25
N ASP A 91 4.46 12.88 -4.02
CA ASP A 91 5.64 12.13 -3.56
C ASP A 91 5.71 11.98 -2.03
N PHE A 92 4.75 12.57 -1.31
CA PHE A 92 4.68 12.49 0.15
C PHE A 92 4.08 11.15 0.63
N ILE A 93 4.88 10.08 0.64
CA ILE A 93 4.43 8.71 0.94
C ILE A 93 3.62 8.54 2.23
N ASP A 94 3.90 9.36 3.24
CA ASP A 94 3.27 9.25 4.55
C ASP A 94 1.76 9.57 4.49
N ILE A 95 1.30 10.41 3.56
CA ILE A 95 -0.15 10.66 3.40
C ILE A 95 -0.89 9.40 2.96
N TYR A 96 -0.27 8.58 2.11
CA TYR A 96 -0.88 7.34 1.64
C TYR A 96 -0.91 6.29 2.74
N ARG A 97 0.21 6.11 3.46
CA ARG A 97 0.30 5.17 4.58
C ARG A 97 -0.65 5.55 5.72
N TRP A 98 -0.62 6.82 6.12
CA TRP A 98 -1.45 7.32 7.19
C TRP A 98 -2.93 7.33 6.79
N GLY A 99 -3.26 7.95 5.65
CA GLY A 99 -4.63 8.06 5.17
C GLY A 99 -5.27 6.69 5.02
N GLY A 100 -4.56 5.75 4.40
CA GLY A 100 -4.98 4.36 4.26
C GLY A 100 -5.15 3.58 5.57
N THR A 101 -4.55 4.03 6.66
CA THR A 101 -4.70 3.43 8.00
C THR A 101 -5.85 4.08 8.76
N VAL A 102 -5.91 5.41 8.77
CA VAL A 102 -6.88 6.14 9.59
C VAL A 102 -8.28 6.20 8.95
N MET A 103 -8.41 6.07 7.61
CA MET A 103 -9.73 6.16 6.94
C MET A 103 -10.67 5.03 7.31
N VAL A 104 -10.10 3.89 7.71
CA VAL A 104 -10.87 2.73 8.16
C VAL A 104 -11.75 3.10 9.37
N PHE A 105 -11.29 4.04 10.21
CA PHE A 105 -12.00 4.47 11.41
C PHE A 105 -12.92 5.66 11.17
N SER A 106 -13.25 6.01 9.91
CA SER A 106 -13.95 7.25 9.59
C SER A 106 -15.37 7.36 10.17
N ARG A 107 -15.96 6.25 10.65
CA ARG A 107 -17.30 6.16 11.22
C ARG A 107 -17.28 5.54 12.62
N GLN A 108 -18.25 5.95 13.44
CA GLN A 108 -18.22 5.80 14.90
C GLN A 108 -18.65 4.42 15.42
N ASP A 109 -19.59 3.75 14.76
CA ASP A 109 -20.28 2.58 15.34
C ASP A 109 -19.62 1.25 14.96
N GLU A 110 -19.49 0.99 13.66
CA GLU A 110 -18.94 -0.25 13.12
C GLU A 110 -18.21 0.02 11.81
N ILE A 111 -17.08 -0.64 11.63
CA ILE A 111 -16.28 -0.54 10.41
C ILE A 111 -16.90 -1.49 9.38
N SER A 112 -17.42 -0.91 8.31
CA SER A 112 -18.01 -1.62 7.18
C SER A 112 -16.97 -2.01 6.13
N TYR A 113 -17.35 -2.91 5.23
CA TYR A 113 -16.57 -3.20 4.03
C TYR A 113 -16.28 -1.94 3.20
N GLU A 114 -17.22 -0.99 3.14
CA GLU A 114 -17.03 0.26 2.38
C GLU A 114 -15.94 1.14 3.00
N ASP A 115 -15.85 1.21 4.34
CA ASP A 115 -14.81 1.96 5.03
C ASP A 115 -13.42 1.38 4.71
N VAL A 116 -13.30 0.05 4.72
CA VAL A 116 -12.08 -0.66 4.28
C VAL A 116 -11.77 -0.39 2.81
N ALA A 117 -12.77 -0.42 1.93
CA ALA A 117 -12.58 -0.17 0.50
C ALA A 117 -12.08 1.26 0.23
N ARG A 118 -12.63 2.27 0.91
CA ARG A 118 -12.17 3.68 0.79
C ARG A 118 -10.74 3.84 1.28
N ALA A 119 -10.41 3.26 2.44
CA ALA A 119 -9.04 3.29 2.96
C ALA A 119 -8.05 2.60 2.01
N ASN A 120 -8.43 1.46 1.46
CA ASN A 120 -7.60 0.69 0.54
C ASN A 120 -7.41 1.37 -0.82
N ALA A 121 -8.34 2.21 -1.26
CA ALA A 121 -8.17 3.02 -2.47
C ALA A 121 -6.98 4.00 -2.32
N ILE A 122 -6.81 4.58 -1.13
CA ILE A 122 -5.66 5.46 -0.82
C ILE A 122 -4.35 4.65 -0.87
N LEU A 123 -4.32 3.49 -0.22
CA LEU A 123 -3.13 2.62 -0.20
C LEU A 123 -2.77 2.12 -1.59
N GLU A 124 -3.78 1.74 -2.39
CA GLU A 124 -3.58 1.30 -3.77
C GLU A 124 -3.03 2.42 -4.64
N GLU A 125 -3.52 3.65 -4.49
CA GLU A 125 -2.99 4.79 -5.23
C GLU A 125 -1.53 5.06 -4.88
N GLY A 126 -1.19 5.04 -3.59
CA GLY A 126 0.19 5.11 -3.14
C GLY A 126 1.03 3.97 -3.71
N ALA A 127 0.52 2.74 -3.70
CA ALA A 127 1.25 1.57 -4.13
C ALA A 127 1.48 1.54 -5.66
N LYS A 128 0.67 2.22 -6.46
CA LYS A 128 0.95 2.44 -7.90
C LYS A 128 2.14 3.38 -8.10
N ARG A 129 2.30 4.38 -7.22
CA ARG A 129 3.39 5.36 -7.29
C ARG A 129 4.69 4.83 -6.70
N PHE A 130 4.63 4.26 -5.50
CA PHE A 130 5.78 3.73 -4.78
C PHE A 130 5.90 2.22 -5.02
N THR A 131 6.37 1.85 -6.21
CA THR A 131 6.38 0.45 -6.67
C THR A 131 7.35 -0.45 -5.91
N GLU A 132 8.28 0.12 -5.13
CA GLU A 132 9.21 -0.63 -4.28
C GLU A 132 8.67 -0.80 -2.85
N ASP A 133 7.59 -0.10 -2.49
CA ASP A 133 7.02 -0.15 -1.15
C ASP A 133 6.04 -1.33 -1.03
N TYR A 134 6.49 -2.39 -0.34
CA TYR A 134 5.62 -3.53 -0.02
C TYR A 134 4.62 -3.23 1.11
N GLN A 135 4.88 -2.21 1.93
CA GLN A 135 4.09 -1.92 3.12
C GLN A 135 2.72 -1.36 2.75
N LEU A 136 2.62 -0.52 1.72
CA LEU A 136 1.33 0.00 1.24
C LEU A 136 0.33 -1.12 0.88
N PRO A 137 0.64 -2.07 -0.01
CA PRO A 137 -0.26 -3.19 -0.28
C PRO A 137 -0.38 -4.14 0.92
N MET A 138 0.66 -4.32 1.74
CA MET A 138 0.54 -5.14 2.96
C MET A 138 -0.48 -4.55 3.96
N SER A 139 -0.48 -3.24 4.15
CA SER A 139 -1.46 -2.53 4.98
C SER A 139 -2.87 -2.69 4.42
N ALA A 140 -3.03 -2.67 3.09
CA ALA A 140 -4.34 -2.85 2.47
C ALA A 140 -4.87 -4.28 2.66
N ALA A 141 -3.98 -5.28 2.60
CA ALA A 141 -4.32 -6.65 2.95
C ALA A 141 -4.69 -6.81 4.44
N ALA A 142 -3.99 -6.11 5.34
CA ALA A 142 -4.32 -6.09 6.76
C ALA A 142 -5.70 -5.47 6.99
N ASN A 143 -6.02 -4.38 6.31
CA ASN A 143 -7.32 -3.73 6.39
C ASN A 143 -8.46 -4.71 6.03
N CYS A 144 -8.27 -5.51 4.97
CA CYS A 144 -9.23 -6.53 4.53
C CYS A 144 -9.30 -7.75 5.46
N THR A 145 -8.42 -7.88 6.44
CA THR A 145 -8.39 -9.03 7.36
C THR A 145 -9.03 -8.72 8.70
N TYR A 146 -8.86 -7.51 9.23
CA TYR A 146 -9.02 -7.28 10.68
C TYR A 146 -10.19 -6.41 11.11
N TYR A 147 -10.73 -5.55 10.24
CA TYR A 147 -11.61 -4.47 10.73
C TYR A 147 -13.10 -4.75 10.63
N VAL A 148 -13.56 -5.42 9.57
CA VAL A 148 -15.00 -5.72 9.40
C VAL A 148 -15.36 -6.87 10.32
N LYS A 149 -16.29 -6.62 11.25
CA LYS A 149 -16.82 -7.64 12.16
C LYS A 149 -18.10 -8.22 11.59
N ASN A 150 -18.29 -9.53 11.79
CA ASN A 150 -19.48 -10.27 11.34
C ASN A 150 -19.92 -9.95 9.90
N PRO A 151 -19.00 -9.95 8.90
CA PRO A 151 -19.38 -9.70 7.52
C PRO A 151 -20.44 -10.71 7.04
N SER A 152 -21.32 -10.27 6.15
CA SER A 152 -22.13 -11.20 5.36
C SER A 152 -21.24 -12.17 4.56
N GLN A 153 -21.83 -13.23 4.01
CA GLN A 153 -21.06 -14.17 3.18
C GLN A 153 -20.45 -13.47 1.96
N GLU A 154 -21.20 -12.58 1.32
CA GLU A 154 -20.73 -11.79 0.17
C GLU A 154 -19.55 -10.89 0.55
N GLU A 155 -19.65 -10.19 1.67
CA GLU A 155 -18.54 -9.35 2.17
C GLU A 155 -17.33 -10.19 2.58
N SER A 156 -17.54 -11.36 3.19
CA SER A 156 -16.45 -12.29 3.53
C SER A 156 -15.68 -12.71 2.28
N ASP A 157 -16.38 -13.08 1.21
CA ASP A 157 -15.78 -13.48 -0.05
C ASP A 157 -15.02 -12.30 -0.71
N ALA A 158 -15.58 -11.09 -0.64
CA ALA A 158 -14.96 -9.88 -1.13
C ALA A 158 -13.70 -9.48 -0.35
N LEU A 159 -13.74 -9.56 0.99
CA LEU A 159 -12.60 -9.31 1.87
C LEU A 159 -11.48 -10.33 1.64
N GLU A 160 -11.81 -11.59 1.44
CA GLU A 160 -10.85 -12.66 1.16
C GLU A 160 -10.20 -12.45 -0.22
N ALA A 161 -10.98 -12.06 -1.24
CA ALA A 161 -10.44 -11.65 -2.54
C ALA A 161 -9.55 -10.41 -2.46
N CYS A 162 -9.97 -9.39 -1.71
CA CYS A 162 -9.19 -8.19 -1.45
C CYS A 162 -7.84 -8.53 -0.81
N ARG A 163 -7.85 -9.34 0.26
CA ARG A 163 -6.66 -9.78 0.98
C ARG A 163 -5.68 -10.50 0.07
N ARG A 164 -6.16 -11.47 -0.73
CA ARG A 164 -5.30 -12.17 -1.71
C ARG A 164 -4.68 -11.23 -2.72
N ARG A 165 -5.46 -10.30 -3.28
CA ARG A 165 -4.98 -9.32 -4.28
C ARG A 165 -3.84 -8.49 -3.73
N PHE A 166 -4.03 -7.92 -2.55
CA PHE A 166 -3.04 -7.04 -1.94
C PHE A 166 -1.83 -7.79 -1.38
N LEU A 167 -1.98 -9.01 -0.85
CA LEU A 167 -0.84 -9.85 -0.48
C LEU A 167 -0.03 -10.26 -1.72
N ALA A 168 -0.67 -10.56 -2.84
CA ALA A 168 0.03 -10.84 -4.10
C ALA A 168 0.85 -9.62 -4.55
N MET A 169 0.24 -8.43 -4.51
CA MET A 169 0.90 -7.18 -4.84
C MET A 169 2.09 -6.89 -3.91
N ALA A 170 1.94 -7.10 -2.60
CA ALA A 170 3.00 -6.90 -1.61
C ALA A 170 4.15 -7.90 -1.79
N ALA A 171 3.83 -9.17 -2.01
CA ALA A 171 4.82 -10.24 -2.15
C ALA A 171 5.64 -10.14 -3.45
N GLN A 172 5.15 -9.42 -4.46
CA GLN A 172 5.85 -9.15 -5.72
C GLN A 172 6.72 -7.88 -5.66
N ARG A 173 6.74 -7.16 -4.53
CA ARG A 173 7.59 -5.96 -4.41
C ARG A 173 9.04 -6.35 -4.08
N PRO A 174 10.03 -5.64 -4.66
CA PRO A 174 11.42 -5.81 -4.29
C PRO A 174 11.62 -5.68 -2.78
N GLY A 175 12.36 -6.62 -2.18
CA GLY A 175 12.67 -6.57 -0.75
C GLY A 175 11.50 -6.92 0.18
N ALA A 176 10.38 -7.46 -0.33
CA ALA A 176 9.30 -7.97 0.50
C ALA A 176 9.83 -9.05 1.48
N PRO A 177 9.60 -8.91 2.80
CA PRO A 177 10.04 -9.90 3.78
C PRO A 177 9.44 -11.29 3.54
N GLN A 178 10.15 -12.33 3.97
CA GLN A 178 9.71 -13.73 3.88
C GLN A 178 8.26 -13.94 4.33
N TYR A 179 7.87 -13.34 5.46
CA TYR A 179 6.54 -13.54 6.02
C TYR A 179 5.45 -13.02 5.07
N VAL A 180 5.68 -11.95 4.31
CA VAL A 180 4.73 -11.40 3.33
C VAL A 180 4.53 -12.37 2.18
N VAL A 181 5.62 -12.92 1.65
CA VAL A 181 5.60 -13.96 0.60
C VAL A 181 4.80 -15.17 1.08
N MET A 182 5.07 -15.65 2.30
CA MET A 182 4.38 -16.82 2.84
C MET A 182 2.90 -16.55 3.14
N LEU A 183 2.54 -15.35 3.58
CA LEU A 183 1.14 -14.95 3.74
C LEU A 183 0.40 -14.97 2.41
N HIS A 184 1.00 -14.46 1.33
CA HIS A 184 0.40 -14.57 -0.02
C HIS A 184 0.16 -16.03 -0.41
N VAL A 185 1.17 -16.90 -0.25
CA VAL A 185 1.05 -18.32 -0.58
C VAL A 185 -0.05 -18.99 0.23
N GLN A 186 -0.11 -18.74 1.54
CA GLN A 186 -1.14 -19.28 2.43
C GLN A 186 -2.53 -18.77 2.05
N SER A 187 -2.66 -17.47 1.78
CA SER A 187 -3.93 -16.84 1.39
C SER A 187 -4.52 -17.41 0.10
N THR A 188 -3.66 -17.88 -0.79
CA THR A 188 -4.04 -18.31 -2.15
C THR A 188 -4.20 -19.83 -2.25
N ALA A 189 -3.65 -20.60 -1.30
CA ALA A 189 -3.58 -22.07 -1.37
C ALA A 189 -4.95 -22.75 -1.48
N SER A 190 -5.96 -22.29 -0.72
CA SER A 190 -7.31 -22.88 -0.81
C SER A 190 -7.90 -22.65 -2.19
N LYS A 191 -7.85 -21.40 -2.68
CA LYS A 191 -8.40 -21.04 -4.00
C LYS A 191 -7.66 -21.73 -5.15
N ALA A 192 -6.35 -21.91 -5.02
CA ALA A 192 -5.54 -22.68 -5.96
C ALA A 192 -5.92 -24.18 -5.97
N SER A 193 -6.41 -24.74 -4.87
CA SER A 193 -6.91 -26.12 -4.87
C SER A 193 -8.22 -26.27 -5.67
N GLU A 194 -8.99 -25.18 -5.79
CA GLU A 194 -10.29 -25.14 -6.48
C GLU A 194 -10.18 -24.71 -7.96
N SER A 195 -9.25 -23.82 -8.30
CA SER A 195 -9.10 -23.24 -9.64
C SER A 195 -7.72 -23.58 -10.23
N PRO A 196 -7.68 -24.33 -11.35
CA PRO A 196 -6.44 -24.61 -12.09
C PRO A 196 -5.67 -23.34 -12.48
N GLU A 197 -6.38 -22.26 -12.81
CA GLU A 197 -5.80 -20.99 -13.22
C GLU A 197 -5.07 -20.32 -12.04
N VAL A 198 -5.72 -20.23 -10.88
CA VAL A 198 -5.12 -19.67 -9.66
C VAL A 198 -3.94 -20.52 -9.19
N ARG A 199 -4.04 -21.85 -9.33
CA ARG A 199 -2.92 -22.76 -9.06
C ARG A 199 -1.73 -22.48 -9.95
N GLN A 200 -1.95 -22.32 -11.25
CA GLN A 200 -0.89 -22.02 -12.20
C GLN A 200 -0.19 -20.69 -11.84
N GLN A 201 -0.96 -19.64 -11.54
CA GLN A 201 -0.43 -18.34 -11.12
C GLN A 201 0.40 -18.45 -9.83
N LEU A 202 -0.09 -19.15 -8.81
CA LEU A 202 0.64 -19.35 -7.56
C LEU A 202 1.93 -20.14 -7.78
N CYS A 203 1.91 -21.14 -8.65
CA CYS A 203 3.07 -21.95 -8.98
C CYS A 203 4.12 -21.19 -9.80
N GLU A 204 3.70 -20.30 -10.68
CA GLU A 204 4.60 -19.36 -11.36
C GLU A 204 5.24 -18.40 -10.36
N PHE A 205 4.44 -17.82 -9.45
CA PHE A 205 4.93 -16.97 -8.37
C PHE A 205 5.98 -17.68 -7.50
N LEU A 206 5.70 -18.91 -7.06
CA LEU A 206 6.63 -19.72 -6.25
C LEU A 206 7.95 -19.96 -6.98
N ARG A 207 7.89 -20.32 -8.28
CA ARG A 207 9.07 -20.57 -9.11
C ARG A 207 9.92 -19.31 -9.28
N ASN A 208 9.28 -18.18 -9.57
CA ASN A 208 9.93 -16.89 -9.73
C ASN A 208 10.61 -16.46 -8.42
N THR A 209 9.89 -16.58 -7.31
CA THR A 209 10.43 -16.31 -5.97
C THR A 209 11.62 -17.21 -5.64
N TYR A 210 11.56 -18.50 -6.00
CA TYR A 210 12.66 -19.44 -5.76
C TYR A 210 13.95 -19.08 -6.53
N MET A 211 13.81 -18.57 -7.76
CA MET A 211 14.95 -18.18 -8.59
C MET A 211 15.60 -16.88 -8.10
N GLY A 212 14.80 -15.87 -7.75
CA GLY A 212 15.27 -14.52 -7.43
C GLY A 212 15.62 -14.29 -5.95
N ASN A 213 14.97 -15.01 -5.03
CA ASN A 213 15.17 -14.82 -3.60
C ASN A 213 16.37 -15.65 -3.10
N ASN A 214 17.21 -15.06 -2.25
CA ASN A 214 18.40 -15.71 -1.69
C ASN A 214 18.24 -16.21 -0.25
N ASP A 215 17.08 -15.99 0.37
CA ASP A 215 16.78 -16.44 1.73
C ASP A 215 16.60 -17.99 1.76
N PRO A 216 17.43 -18.71 2.54
CA PRO A 216 17.40 -20.18 2.60
C PRO A 216 16.10 -20.72 3.20
N ASP A 217 15.47 -20.01 4.13
CA ASP A 217 14.23 -20.45 4.77
C ASP A 217 13.04 -20.28 3.82
N VAL A 218 13.02 -19.19 3.05
CA VAL A 218 12.05 -18.99 1.95
C VAL A 218 12.17 -20.12 0.94
N GLN A 219 13.39 -20.42 0.50
CA GLN A 219 13.65 -21.48 -0.48
C GLN A 219 13.21 -22.84 0.04
N ALA A 220 13.57 -23.21 1.27
CA ALA A 220 13.18 -24.49 1.84
C ALA A 220 11.64 -24.63 1.92
N GLN A 221 10.92 -23.55 2.23
CA GLN A 221 9.45 -23.54 2.22
C GLN A 221 8.86 -23.71 0.82
N ILE A 222 9.40 -23.00 -0.17
CA ILE A 222 8.93 -23.10 -1.57
C ILE A 222 9.24 -24.51 -2.12
N GLU A 223 10.43 -25.05 -1.87
CA GLU A 223 10.80 -26.41 -2.27
C GLU A 223 9.86 -27.46 -1.71
N ARG A 224 9.51 -27.39 -0.42
CA ARG A 224 8.56 -28.32 0.19
C ARG A 224 7.22 -28.32 -0.54
N ARG A 225 6.72 -27.14 -0.94
CA ARG A 225 5.46 -27.01 -1.69
C ARG A 225 5.57 -27.49 -3.13
N MET A 226 6.68 -27.22 -3.82
CA MET A 226 6.87 -27.70 -5.20
C MET A 226 7.05 -29.23 -5.25
N LYS A 227 7.76 -29.80 -4.27
CA LYS A 227 7.96 -31.25 -4.13
C LYS A 227 6.68 -32.01 -3.75
N SER A 228 5.70 -31.34 -3.11
CA SER A 228 4.44 -31.99 -2.74
C SER A 228 3.50 -32.27 -3.91
N GLY A 229 3.90 -31.94 -5.15
CA GLY A 229 3.06 -32.08 -6.35
C GLY A 229 1.95 -31.03 -6.46
N PHE A 230 1.98 -29.99 -5.61
CA PHE A 230 0.98 -28.92 -5.67
C PHE A 230 0.94 -28.22 -7.04
N CYS A 231 2.10 -28.13 -7.71
CA CYS A 231 2.27 -27.46 -9.00
C CYS A 231 2.26 -28.40 -10.21
N GLY A 232 1.80 -29.65 -10.07
CA GLY A 232 1.83 -30.67 -11.11
C GLY A 232 2.70 -31.85 -10.72
N GLU A 233 3.39 -32.47 -11.67
CA GLU A 233 4.40 -33.47 -11.35
C GLU A 233 5.45 -32.85 -10.42
N GLY A 234 5.63 -33.44 -9.23
CA GLY A 234 6.53 -32.91 -8.22
C GLY A 234 7.94 -32.77 -8.78
N LEU A 235 8.41 -31.54 -8.91
CA LEU A 235 9.78 -31.29 -9.36
C LEU A 235 10.75 -31.92 -8.37
N SER A 236 11.71 -32.68 -8.88
CA SER A 236 12.78 -33.23 -8.04
C SER A 236 13.64 -32.09 -7.50
N ALA A 237 14.31 -32.34 -6.35
CA ALA A 237 15.26 -31.38 -5.80
C ALA A 237 16.32 -30.97 -6.84
N ASP A 238 16.80 -31.94 -7.62
CA ASP A 238 17.81 -31.71 -8.66
C ASP A 238 17.29 -30.84 -9.81
N GLN A 239 16.02 -30.99 -10.20
CA GLN A 239 15.41 -30.14 -11.23
C GLN A 239 15.36 -28.69 -10.77
N LEU A 240 14.91 -28.44 -9.54
CA LEU A 240 14.84 -27.10 -8.94
C LEU A 240 16.23 -26.47 -8.83
N GLN A 241 17.21 -27.23 -8.36
CA GLN A 241 18.57 -26.75 -8.23
C GLN A 241 19.19 -26.42 -9.60
N ARG A 242 19.01 -27.28 -10.61
CA ARG A 242 19.47 -27.01 -11.99
C ARG A 242 18.88 -25.73 -12.56
N MET A 243 17.57 -25.51 -12.38
CA MET A 243 16.91 -24.28 -12.84
C MET A 243 17.54 -23.04 -12.20
N ARG A 244 17.82 -23.09 -10.90
CA ARG A 244 18.44 -21.97 -10.18
C ARG A 244 19.89 -21.73 -10.59
N GLU A 245 20.68 -22.78 -10.75
CA GLU A 245 22.07 -22.68 -11.22
C GLU A 245 22.13 -22.06 -12.63
N GLN A 246 21.24 -22.50 -13.51
CA GLN A 246 21.10 -21.94 -14.85
C GLN A 246 20.69 -20.46 -14.81
N PHE A 247 19.69 -20.11 -14.01
CA PHE A 247 19.28 -18.72 -13.78
C PHE A 247 20.45 -17.87 -13.27
N SER A 248 21.14 -18.32 -12.22
CA SER A 248 22.28 -17.61 -11.61
C SER A 248 23.42 -17.41 -12.62
N SER A 249 23.70 -18.41 -13.45
CA SER A 249 24.73 -18.33 -14.51
C SER A 249 24.36 -17.30 -15.58
N ILE A 250 23.11 -17.31 -16.07
CA ILE A 250 22.63 -16.36 -17.08
C ILE A 250 22.59 -14.94 -16.50
N HIS A 251 22.06 -14.78 -15.29
CA HIS A 251 21.99 -13.51 -14.59
C HIS A 251 23.38 -12.86 -14.45
N LYS A 252 24.37 -13.60 -13.94
CA LYS A 252 25.75 -13.12 -13.79
C LYS A 252 26.42 -12.74 -15.10
N LYS A 253 26.10 -13.44 -16.20
CA LYS A 253 26.72 -13.19 -17.52
C LYS A 253 26.06 -12.03 -18.25
N THR A 254 24.74 -11.92 -18.18
CA THR A 254 23.96 -11.03 -19.06
C THR A 254 23.47 -9.79 -18.33
N PHE A 255 23.14 -9.89 -17.04
CA PHE A 255 22.54 -8.80 -16.26
C PHE A 255 23.19 -8.63 -14.87
N PRO A 256 24.53 -8.52 -14.76
CA PRO A 256 25.22 -8.44 -13.46
C PRO A 256 24.90 -7.18 -12.66
N PHE A 257 24.31 -6.17 -13.30
CA PHE A 257 23.98 -4.86 -12.72
C PHE A 257 22.56 -4.80 -12.13
N ILE A 258 21.71 -5.81 -12.35
CA ILE A 258 20.35 -5.90 -11.82
C ILE A 258 20.37 -6.89 -10.66
N SER A 259 19.60 -6.66 -9.58
CA SER A 259 19.46 -7.66 -8.52
C SER A 259 18.79 -8.94 -9.06
N PRO A 260 19.11 -10.14 -8.54
CA PRO A 260 18.46 -11.38 -8.98
C PRO A 260 16.93 -11.34 -8.87
N ASP A 261 16.43 -10.75 -7.79
CA ASP A 261 15.00 -10.56 -7.54
C ASP A 261 14.32 -9.72 -8.64
N LEU A 262 14.90 -8.56 -8.97
CA LEU A 262 14.38 -7.70 -10.04
C LEU A 262 14.54 -8.34 -11.42
N ALA A 263 15.62 -9.11 -11.64
CA ALA A 263 15.86 -9.77 -12.91
C ALA A 263 14.71 -10.73 -13.27
N VAL A 264 14.18 -11.49 -12.30
CA VAL A 264 13.07 -12.43 -12.54
C VAL A 264 11.81 -11.73 -13.07
N HIS A 265 11.61 -10.45 -12.76
CA HIS A 265 10.44 -9.67 -13.18
C HIS A 265 10.62 -8.93 -14.51
N VAL A 266 11.85 -8.54 -14.84
CA VAL A 266 12.14 -7.65 -15.98
C VAL A 266 12.66 -8.43 -17.18
N VAL A 267 13.21 -9.62 -16.97
CA VAL A 267 13.79 -10.46 -18.01
C VAL A 267 12.93 -11.70 -18.16
N ASP A 268 12.52 -12.00 -19.40
CA ASP A 268 11.84 -13.27 -19.72
C ASP A 268 12.82 -14.44 -19.62
N PHE A 269 13.06 -14.88 -18.38
CA PHE A 269 13.80 -16.11 -18.10
C PHE A 269 13.00 -17.37 -18.45
N GLY A 270 11.69 -17.23 -18.72
CA GLY A 270 10.81 -18.31 -19.20
C GLY A 270 11.21 -18.85 -20.58
N ARG A 271 12.02 -18.12 -21.35
CA ARG A 271 12.71 -18.66 -22.54
C ARG A 271 13.90 -19.57 -22.23
N PHE A 272 14.50 -19.44 -21.05
CA PHE A 272 15.72 -20.18 -20.67
C PHE A 272 15.44 -21.30 -19.66
N ALA A 273 14.38 -21.19 -18.87
CA ALA A 273 14.05 -22.12 -17.79
C ALA A 273 12.92 -23.13 -18.12
N ARG A 274 12.46 -23.19 -19.39
CA ARG A 274 11.65 -24.34 -19.81
C ARG A 274 12.52 -25.59 -19.74
N PRO A 275 11.97 -26.74 -19.32
CA PRO A 275 12.59 -28.01 -19.70
C PRO A 275 12.82 -27.93 -21.21
N MET A 276 14.02 -28.22 -21.67
CA MET A 276 14.15 -28.53 -23.10
C MET A 276 13.19 -29.69 -23.32
N ASP A 277 12.15 -29.48 -24.12
CA ASP A 277 11.36 -30.58 -24.65
C ASP A 277 12.37 -31.54 -25.30
N GLU A 278 12.46 -32.76 -24.77
CA GLU A 278 13.02 -33.90 -25.48
C GLU A 278 12.04 -34.37 -26.56
#